data_AF-A0A401YCV0-F1
#
_entry.id   AF-A0A401YCV0-F1
#
_cell.length_a   1.000
_cell.length_b   1.000
_cell.length_c   1.000
_cell.angle_alpha   90.00
_cell.angle_beta   90.00
_cell.angle_gamma   90.00
#
_symmetry.space_group_name_H-M   'P 1'
#
loop_
_entity.id
_entity.type
_entity.pdbx_description
1 polymer ?
#
loop_
_entity_poly.entity_id
_entity_poly.type
_entity_poly.pdbx_seq_one_letter_code
_entity_poly.pdbx_strand_id
1 'polypeptide(L)'
;MTNPGERSAEGQLPPDFVRFHRKHATLWLRVAHLELGAREPAAETVEQSLIELATVWERASGPVEPLAWRMLRRHIVRHMQRTGKTSAFVSTAAFDPAAFEALRLPPKVFDTLEHRIALFTAVHELPRDHHEVFLLTRVLGQSNQDAARLLGIREKTVRELRRDAIALLMQGLSEDDPDTATAARRVLHLSRDQLAELEGPIGLFRAIARLPDRQFEAMTLRYVLEYSDETAGRLLGMTAATVRSNVRHAKETIARTLGLPEMPDPD
;
A
#
# COMPACT_ATOMS: atom_id res chain seq x y z
N MET A 1 -35.72 30.93 13.48
CA MET A 1 -35.03 30.49 14.71
C MET A 1 -34.05 29.40 14.30
N THR A 2 -32.79 29.77 14.14
CA THR A 2 -31.72 28.90 13.62
C THR A 2 -30.90 28.40 14.81
N ASN A 3 -30.66 27.10 14.88
CA ASN A 3 -30.02 26.40 15.98
C ASN A 3 -28.59 26.93 16.24
N PRO A 4 -28.21 27.38 17.45
CA PRO A 4 -26.87 27.90 17.73
C PRO A 4 -25.76 26.83 17.81
N GLY A 5 -26.11 25.53 17.72
CA GLY A 5 -25.19 24.41 17.91
C GLY A 5 -24.42 23.94 16.66
N GLU A 6 -24.75 24.45 15.47
CA GLU A 6 -24.11 24.04 14.19
C GLU A 6 -23.12 25.10 13.68
N ARG A 7 -22.35 25.72 14.56
CA ARG A 7 -21.06 26.31 14.12
C ARG A 7 -20.08 25.14 13.99
N SER A 8 -19.99 24.61 12.77
CA SER A 8 -19.10 23.52 12.35
C SER A 8 -17.73 23.59 13.04
N ALA A 9 -17.24 22.45 13.52
CA ALA A 9 -15.93 22.29 14.17
C ALA A 9 -14.74 22.88 13.35
N GLU A 10 -14.93 23.11 12.04
CA GLU A 10 -13.99 23.84 11.18
C GLU A 10 -13.72 25.29 11.62
N GLY A 11 -14.59 25.91 12.43
CA GLY A 11 -14.40 27.27 12.95
C GLY A 11 -13.51 27.37 14.20
N GLN A 12 -13.06 26.24 14.78
CA GLN A 12 -12.27 26.20 16.04
C GLN A 12 -10.79 25.89 15.85
N LEU A 13 -10.37 25.42 14.67
CA LEU A 13 -8.97 25.07 14.40
C LEU A 13 -8.21 26.25 13.77
N PRO A 14 -6.92 26.48 14.11
CA PRO A 14 -6.12 27.52 13.49
C PRO A 14 -6.11 27.40 11.95
N PRO A 15 -6.29 28.50 11.19
CA PRO A 15 -6.35 28.45 9.72
C PRO A 15 -5.13 27.79 9.05
N ASP A 16 -3.95 27.99 9.63
CA ASP A 16 -2.71 27.38 9.14
C ASP A 16 -2.64 25.88 9.40
N PHE A 17 -3.24 25.40 10.50
CA PHE A 17 -3.42 23.96 10.73
C PHE A 17 -4.34 23.35 9.67
N VAL A 18 -5.46 24.00 9.34
CA VAL A 18 -6.39 23.52 8.31
C VAL A 18 -5.69 23.45 6.94
N ARG A 19 -4.87 24.46 6.61
CA ARG A 19 -4.06 24.46 5.38
C ARG A 19 -3.05 23.32 5.37
N PHE A 20 -2.35 23.10 6.48
CA PHE A 20 -1.41 22.00 6.65
C PHE A 20 -2.11 20.65 6.45
N HIS A 21 -3.23 20.44 7.15
CA HIS A 21 -4.05 19.23 7.04
C HIS A 21 -4.45 18.97 5.58
N ARG A 22 -5.06 19.94 4.90
CA ARG A 22 -5.48 19.78 3.49
C ARG A 22 -4.32 19.43 2.56
N LYS A 23 -3.14 19.99 2.81
CA LYS A 23 -1.93 19.71 2.02
C LYS A 23 -1.40 18.28 2.23
N HIS A 24 -1.48 17.75 3.45
CA HIS A 24 -0.77 16.53 3.83
C HIS A 24 -1.67 15.29 4.02
N ALA A 25 -2.98 15.45 4.22
CA ALA A 25 -3.92 14.37 4.53
C ALA A 25 -3.85 13.21 3.52
N THR A 26 -3.90 13.50 2.22
CA THR A 26 -3.84 12.47 1.18
C THR A 26 -2.53 11.69 1.22
N LEU A 27 -1.39 12.37 1.39
CA LEU A 27 -0.09 11.70 1.49
C LEU A 27 -0.04 10.82 2.75
N TRP A 28 -0.52 11.32 3.87
CA TRP A 28 -0.49 10.60 5.15
C TRP A 28 -1.37 9.35 5.13
N LEU A 29 -2.56 9.45 4.53
CA LEU A 29 -3.43 8.30 4.30
C LEU A 29 -2.75 7.25 3.41
N ARG A 30 -2.08 7.67 2.33
CA ARG A 30 -1.32 6.74 1.47
C ARG A 30 -0.18 6.06 2.22
N VAL A 31 0.57 6.79 3.04
CA VAL A 31 1.66 6.24 3.87
C VAL A 31 1.12 5.23 4.89
N ALA A 32 0.08 5.62 5.63
CA ALA A 32 -0.51 4.75 6.64
C ALA A 32 -1.16 3.51 5.99
N HIS A 33 -1.80 3.66 4.83
CA HIS A 33 -2.37 2.55 4.08
C HIS A 33 -1.29 1.60 3.56
N LEU A 34 -0.18 2.11 3.01
CA LEU A 34 0.94 1.26 2.59
C LEU A 34 1.46 0.40 3.76
N GLU A 35 1.57 0.99 4.94
CA GLU A 35 2.14 0.31 6.11
C GLU A 35 1.13 -0.62 6.82
N LEU A 36 -0.15 -0.24 6.90
CA LEU A 36 -1.17 -0.98 7.66
C LEU A 36 -2.03 -1.89 6.77
N GLY A 37 -2.02 -1.70 5.46
CA GLY A 37 -2.71 -2.51 4.46
C GLY A 37 -4.22 -2.30 4.35
N ALA A 38 -4.79 -1.51 5.27
CA ALA A 38 -6.22 -1.43 5.53
C ALA A 38 -6.63 0.04 5.65
N ARG A 39 -7.74 0.41 5.01
CA ARG A 39 -8.18 1.82 4.94
C ARG A 39 -8.62 2.37 6.29
N GLU A 40 -9.38 1.58 7.05
CA GLU A 40 -9.91 2.01 8.35
C GLU A 40 -8.79 2.21 9.40
N PRO A 41 -7.90 1.23 9.65
CA PRO A 41 -6.70 1.42 10.46
C PRO A 41 -5.81 2.59 10.03
N ALA A 42 -5.65 2.79 8.71
CA ALA A 42 -4.89 3.91 8.17
C ALA A 42 -5.53 5.26 8.49
N ALA A 43 -6.84 5.38 8.27
CA ALA A 43 -7.60 6.59 8.59
C ALA A 43 -7.55 6.92 10.08
N GLU A 44 -7.79 5.92 10.94
CA GLU A 44 -7.75 6.08 12.40
C GLU A 44 -6.36 6.54 12.88
N THR A 45 -5.29 5.94 12.35
CA THR A 45 -3.90 6.27 12.71
C THR A 45 -3.55 7.70 12.27
N VAL A 46 -4.00 8.11 11.08
CA VAL A 46 -3.80 9.48 10.58
C VAL A 46 -4.58 10.48 11.41
N GLU A 47 -5.83 10.18 11.75
CA GLU A 47 -6.66 11.02 12.60
C GLU A 47 -6.02 11.19 14.00
N GLN A 48 -5.58 10.11 14.64
CA GLN A 48 -4.87 10.16 15.92
C GLN A 48 -3.60 11.02 15.84
N SER A 49 -2.87 10.95 14.73
CA SER A 49 -1.67 11.76 14.50
C SER A 49 -2.01 13.25 14.35
N LEU A 50 -3.09 13.58 13.64
CA LEU A 50 -3.55 14.95 13.45
C LEU A 50 -4.15 15.55 14.73
N ILE A 51 -4.90 14.76 15.50
CA ILE A 51 -5.41 15.16 16.81
C ILE A 51 -4.24 15.49 17.73
N GLU A 52 -3.23 14.62 17.81
CA GLU A 52 -2.04 14.90 18.62
C GLU A 52 -1.31 16.16 18.13
N LEU A 53 -1.13 16.31 16.82
CA LEU A 53 -0.49 17.47 16.22
C LEU A 53 -1.23 18.77 16.58
N ALA A 54 -2.57 18.77 16.56
CA ALA A 54 -3.38 19.92 16.91
C ALA A 54 -3.15 20.37 18.38
N THR A 55 -2.91 19.42 19.30
CA THR A 55 -2.66 19.76 20.72
C THR A 55 -1.33 20.46 20.97
N VAL A 56 -0.36 20.29 20.06
CA VAL A 56 0.97 20.90 20.17
C VAL A 56 1.21 22.00 19.15
N TRP A 57 0.24 22.28 18.26
CA TRP A 57 0.39 23.18 17.12
C TRP A 57 0.95 24.56 17.51
N GLU A 58 0.30 25.23 18.45
CA GLU A 58 0.71 26.57 18.93
C GLU A 58 2.04 26.57 19.70
N ARG A 59 2.47 25.41 20.21
CA ARG A 59 3.71 25.27 20.99
C ARG A 59 4.89 24.82 20.13
N ALA A 60 4.65 24.40 18.90
CA ALA A 60 5.69 23.90 18.02
C ALA A 60 6.61 25.06 17.62
N SER A 61 7.84 25.03 18.13
CA SER A 61 8.90 25.94 17.69
C SER A 61 9.70 25.30 16.55
N GLY A 62 9.58 25.87 15.35
CA GLY A 62 10.31 25.42 14.16
C GLY A 62 9.42 24.75 13.10
N PRO A 63 10.04 24.08 12.10
CA PRO A 63 9.30 23.44 11.02
C PRO A 63 8.37 22.35 11.57
N VAL A 64 7.10 22.40 11.18
CA VAL A 64 6.08 21.49 11.71
C VAL A 64 6.07 20.16 10.96
N GLU A 65 6.44 20.16 9.68
CA GLU A 65 6.45 18.98 8.82
C GLU A 65 7.26 17.80 9.41
N PRO A 66 8.50 17.98 9.92
CA PRO A 66 9.27 16.89 10.52
C PRO A 66 8.72 16.39 11.86
N LEU A 67 8.09 17.27 12.64
CA LEU A 67 7.40 16.86 13.86
C LEU A 67 6.20 15.98 13.50
N ALA A 68 5.38 16.47 12.59
CA ALA A 68 4.17 15.83 12.11
C ALA A 68 4.46 14.46 11.47
N TRP A 69 5.51 14.36 10.64
CA TRP A 69 5.97 13.10 10.05
C TRP A 69 6.37 12.06 11.11
N ARG A 70 7.15 12.46 12.12
CA ARG A 70 7.55 11.56 13.22
C ARG A 70 6.34 11.08 14.04
N MET A 71 5.35 11.96 14.27
CA MET A 71 4.11 11.58 14.96
C MET A 71 3.36 10.51 14.18
N LEU A 72 3.18 10.70 12.86
CA LEU A 72 2.56 9.70 11.99
C LEU A 72 3.29 8.35 12.04
N ARG A 73 4.62 8.33 11.81
CA ARG A 73 5.40 7.08 11.84
C ARG A 73 5.29 6.38 13.19
N ARG A 74 5.29 7.13 14.29
CA ARG A 74 5.12 6.58 15.64
C ARG A 74 3.75 5.95 15.85
N HIS A 75 2.67 6.60 15.39
CA HIS A 75 1.31 6.04 15.51
C HIS A 75 1.15 4.78 14.66
N ILE A 76 1.71 4.74 13.44
CA ILE A 76 1.75 3.52 12.62
C ILE A 76 2.43 2.37 13.36
N VAL A 77 3.63 2.61 13.91
CA VAL A 77 4.38 1.58 14.66
C VAL A 77 3.62 1.14 15.91
N ARG A 78 2.98 2.06 16.64
CA ARG A 78 2.16 1.73 17.81
C ARG A 78 0.93 0.89 17.44
N HIS A 79 0.26 1.21 16.33
CA HIS A 79 -0.86 0.43 15.83
C HIS A 79 -0.43 -1.02 15.53
N MET A 80 0.69 -1.20 14.83
CA MET A 80 1.28 -2.52 14.56
C MET A 80 1.59 -3.28 15.85
N GLN A 81 2.25 -2.65 16.82
CA GLN A 81 2.57 -3.26 18.11
C GLN A 81 1.32 -3.66 18.90
N ARG A 82 0.27 -2.84 18.89
CA ARG A 82 -1.00 -3.12 19.60
C ARG A 82 -1.77 -4.28 19.00
N THR A 83 -1.72 -4.44 17.67
CA THR A 83 -2.45 -5.48 16.94
C THR A 83 -1.64 -6.75 16.73
N GLY A 84 -0.33 -6.73 17.04
CA GLY A 84 0.58 -7.84 16.76
C GLY A 84 0.88 -8.04 15.27
N LYS A 85 0.47 -7.09 14.41
CA LYS A 85 0.70 -7.13 12.97
C LYS A 85 2.08 -6.57 12.62
N THR A 86 2.68 -7.08 11.55
CA THR A 86 3.89 -6.51 10.94
C THR A 86 3.52 -5.50 9.85
N SER A 87 4.50 -4.80 9.29
CA SER A 87 4.27 -3.92 8.14
C SER A 87 3.65 -4.68 6.96
N ALA A 88 2.57 -4.13 6.42
CA ALA A 88 1.93 -4.56 5.18
C ALA A 88 2.56 -3.91 3.94
N PHE A 89 3.70 -3.23 4.08
CA PHE A 89 4.33 -2.45 3.02
C PHE A 89 4.52 -3.28 1.74
N VAL A 90 5.11 -4.47 1.85
CA VAL A 90 5.35 -5.32 0.68
C VAL A 90 4.04 -5.76 0.02
N SER A 91 3.05 -6.21 0.81
CA SER A 91 1.76 -6.68 0.29
C SER A 91 0.86 -5.59 -0.25
N THR A 92 1.03 -4.36 0.20
CA THR A 92 0.28 -3.23 -0.31
C THR A 92 0.98 -2.64 -1.54
N ALA A 93 2.28 -2.37 -1.46
CA ALA A 93 3.03 -1.75 -2.53
C ALA A 93 3.18 -2.66 -3.76
N ALA A 94 3.41 -3.97 -3.57
CA ALA A 94 3.52 -4.91 -4.68
C ALA A 94 2.21 -5.06 -5.46
N PHE A 95 1.08 -4.59 -4.93
CA PHE A 95 -0.23 -4.66 -5.56
C PHE A 95 -0.76 -3.29 -5.99
N ASP A 96 -0.11 -2.17 -5.60
CA ASP A 96 -0.53 -0.81 -5.93
C ASP A 96 0.03 -0.37 -7.30
N PRO A 97 -0.80 -0.22 -8.36
CA PRO A 97 -0.33 0.23 -9.66
C PRO A 97 0.30 1.64 -9.63
N ALA A 98 -0.19 2.53 -8.76
CA ALA A 98 0.32 3.89 -8.64
C ALA A 98 1.73 3.92 -8.04
N ALA A 99 2.06 2.95 -7.19
CA ALA A 99 3.43 2.79 -6.69
C ALA A 99 4.41 2.53 -7.85
N PHE A 100 4.03 1.70 -8.83
CA PHE A 100 4.87 1.40 -10.00
C PHE A 100 4.98 2.57 -10.97
N GLU A 101 3.87 3.24 -11.24
CA GLU A 101 3.87 4.43 -12.10
C GLU A 101 4.83 5.50 -11.54
N ALA A 102 4.84 5.67 -10.22
CA ALA A 102 5.72 6.61 -9.54
C ALA A 102 7.22 6.23 -9.62
N LEU A 103 7.55 4.93 -9.68
CA LEU A 103 8.94 4.46 -9.76
C LEU A 103 9.63 4.95 -11.06
N ARG A 104 8.86 5.15 -12.15
CA ARG A 104 9.35 5.52 -13.49
C ARG A 104 10.42 4.53 -14.01
N LEU A 105 10.25 3.25 -13.69
CA LEU A 105 11.13 2.17 -14.17
C LEU A 105 10.63 1.64 -15.53
N PRO A 106 11.50 1.03 -16.36
CA PRO A 106 11.07 0.46 -17.63
C PRO A 106 10.04 -0.66 -17.37
N PRO A 107 8.89 -0.69 -18.06
CA PRO A 107 7.79 -1.61 -17.75
C PRO A 107 8.17 -3.09 -17.73
N LYS A 108 9.21 -3.48 -18.49
CA LYS A 108 9.63 -4.88 -18.65
C LYS A 108 10.55 -5.41 -17.55
N VAL A 109 11.07 -4.55 -16.66
CA VAL A 109 12.05 -4.98 -15.63
C VAL A 109 11.35 -5.57 -14.40
N PHE A 110 10.06 -5.28 -14.19
CA PHE A 110 9.28 -5.70 -13.02
C PHE A 110 7.84 -6.07 -13.38
N ASP A 111 7.62 -6.64 -14.58
CA ASP A 111 6.27 -6.97 -15.04
C ASP A 111 5.62 -8.07 -14.18
N THR A 112 6.38 -9.07 -13.71
CA THR A 112 5.86 -10.16 -12.87
C THR A 112 5.65 -9.75 -11.41
N LEU A 113 4.66 -10.39 -10.75
CA LEU A 113 4.42 -10.18 -9.32
C LEU A 113 5.63 -10.58 -8.45
N GLU A 114 6.38 -11.60 -8.88
CA GLU A 114 7.64 -12.01 -8.25
C GLU A 114 8.66 -10.87 -8.22
N HIS A 115 8.95 -10.25 -9.36
CA HIS A 115 9.87 -9.12 -9.44
C HIS A 115 9.37 -7.93 -8.61
N ARG A 116 8.05 -7.67 -8.61
CA ARG A 116 7.42 -6.61 -7.80
C ARG A 116 7.64 -6.84 -6.31
N ILE A 117 7.55 -8.08 -5.86
CA ILE A 117 7.71 -8.46 -4.45
C ILE A 117 9.16 -8.48 -4.03
N ALA A 118 10.06 -8.98 -4.87
CA ALA A 118 11.50 -8.87 -4.64
C ALA A 118 11.91 -7.40 -4.48
N LEU A 119 11.43 -6.54 -5.38
CA LEU A 119 11.69 -5.10 -5.32
C LEU A 119 11.19 -4.49 -4.01
N PHE A 120 9.92 -4.70 -3.64
CA PHE A 120 9.40 -4.05 -2.44
C PHE A 120 9.89 -4.68 -1.14
N THR A 121 10.28 -5.95 -1.14
CA THR A 121 11.04 -6.56 -0.03
C THR A 121 12.39 -5.87 0.12
N ALA A 122 13.15 -5.73 -0.96
CA ALA A 122 14.42 -5.02 -0.93
C ALA A 122 14.27 -3.55 -0.50
N VAL A 123 13.20 -2.87 -0.93
CA VAL A 123 12.85 -1.51 -0.47
C VAL A 123 12.55 -1.50 1.03
N HIS A 124 11.83 -2.49 1.55
CA HIS A 124 11.52 -2.62 2.98
C HIS A 124 12.79 -2.84 3.83
N GLU A 125 13.77 -3.55 3.28
CA GLU A 125 15.04 -3.88 3.93
C GLU A 125 16.10 -2.77 3.85
N LEU A 126 15.85 -1.72 3.07
CA LEU A 126 16.74 -0.57 3.00
C LEU A 126 16.99 0.02 4.41
N PRO A 127 18.20 0.55 4.67
CA PRO A 127 18.44 1.32 5.88
C PRO A 127 17.39 2.42 6.05
N ARG A 128 16.93 2.65 7.28
CA ARG A 128 15.74 3.47 7.56
C ARG A 128 15.67 4.79 6.79
N ASP A 129 16.75 5.57 6.78
CA ASP A 129 16.78 6.88 6.10
C ASP A 129 16.67 6.75 4.57
N HIS A 130 17.22 5.69 4.01
CA HIS A 130 17.11 5.36 2.58
C HIS A 130 15.69 4.90 2.24
N HIS A 131 15.10 4.06 3.09
CA HIS A 131 13.70 3.63 2.96
C HIS A 131 12.75 4.82 2.97
N GLU A 132 12.85 5.72 3.96
CA GLU A 132 11.94 6.88 4.07
C GLU A 132 12.06 7.82 2.85
N VAL A 133 13.28 8.09 2.37
CA VAL A 133 13.50 8.89 1.16
C VAL A 133 12.98 8.19 -0.09
N PHE A 134 13.20 6.88 -0.23
CA PHE A 134 12.74 6.11 -1.38
C PHE A 134 11.21 6.03 -1.42
N LEU A 135 10.58 5.74 -0.27
CA LEU A 135 9.13 5.72 -0.10
C LEU A 135 8.50 7.04 -0.55
N LEU A 136 8.98 8.17 -0.03
CA LEU A 136 8.42 9.48 -0.36
C LEU A 136 8.63 9.83 -1.83
N THR A 137 9.84 9.66 -2.36
CA THR A 137 10.19 10.17 -3.70
C THR A 137 9.85 9.24 -4.86
N ARG A 138 9.88 7.92 -4.64
CA ARG A 138 9.74 6.92 -5.70
C ARG A 138 8.46 6.11 -5.61
N VAL A 139 7.93 5.86 -4.42
CA VAL A 139 6.67 5.13 -4.24
C VAL A 139 5.48 6.10 -4.20
N LEU A 140 5.63 7.22 -3.49
CA LEU A 140 4.56 8.20 -3.27
C LEU A 140 4.64 9.42 -4.21
N GLY A 141 5.65 9.47 -5.08
CA GLY A 141 5.80 10.49 -6.12
C GLY A 141 6.05 11.91 -5.60
N GLN A 142 6.53 12.08 -4.36
CA GLN A 142 6.85 13.40 -3.81
C GLN A 142 8.10 13.98 -4.47
N SER A 143 8.15 15.31 -4.57
CA SER A 143 9.37 16.01 -4.99
C SER A 143 10.48 15.83 -3.95
N ASN A 144 11.75 15.97 -4.37
CA ASN A 144 12.87 15.94 -3.42
C ASN A 144 12.75 17.06 -2.36
N GLN A 145 12.20 18.22 -2.75
CA GLN A 145 12.00 19.35 -1.87
C GLN A 145 10.93 19.06 -0.82
N ASP A 146 9.81 18.44 -1.20
CA ASP A 146 8.74 18.09 -0.26
C ASP A 146 9.18 16.97 0.67
N ALA A 147 9.90 15.96 0.16
CA ALA A 147 10.51 14.94 1.00
C ALA A 147 11.50 15.54 2.00
N ALA A 148 12.34 16.50 1.57
CA ALA A 148 13.28 17.21 2.45
C ALA A 148 12.56 17.96 3.58
N ARG A 149 11.47 18.68 3.26
CA ARG A 149 10.63 19.37 4.25
C ARG A 149 10.02 18.40 5.25
N LEU A 150 9.44 17.29 4.78
CA LEU A 150 8.83 16.26 5.63
C LEU A 150 9.84 15.57 6.55
N LEU A 151 11.04 15.30 6.06
CA LEU A 151 12.07 14.59 6.82
C LEU A 151 12.93 15.53 7.69
N GLY A 152 12.84 16.85 7.47
CA GLY A 152 13.66 17.83 8.20
C GLY A 152 15.14 17.77 7.82
N ILE A 153 15.45 17.37 6.58
CA ILE A 153 16.81 17.25 6.06
C ILE A 153 17.00 18.14 4.83
N ARG A 154 18.25 18.27 4.35
CA ARG A 154 18.55 19.06 3.16
C ARG A 154 18.13 18.31 1.90
N GLU A 155 17.63 19.01 0.88
CA GLU A 155 17.29 18.41 -0.42
C GLU A 155 18.49 17.70 -1.07
N LYS A 156 19.72 18.21 -0.87
CA LYS A 156 20.94 17.53 -1.31
C LYS A 156 21.06 16.14 -0.69
N THR A 157 20.80 16.01 0.61
CA THR A 157 20.83 14.73 1.34
C THR A 157 19.75 13.78 0.83
N VAL A 158 18.55 14.28 0.50
CA VAL A 158 17.52 13.45 -0.16
C VAL A 158 18.02 12.87 -1.47
N ARG A 159 18.69 13.66 -2.31
CA ARG A 159 19.23 13.18 -3.60
C ARG A 159 20.31 12.12 -3.41
N GLU A 160 21.19 12.29 -2.43
CA GLU A 160 22.26 11.34 -2.08
C GLU A 160 21.65 10.03 -1.59
N LEU A 161 20.82 10.06 -0.55
CA LEU A 161 20.14 8.88 0.00
C LEU A 161 19.32 8.13 -1.05
N ARG A 162 18.62 8.85 -1.93
CA ARG A 162 17.85 8.23 -3.03
C ARG A 162 18.74 7.51 -4.03
N ARG A 163 19.87 8.12 -4.41
CA ARG A 163 20.82 7.52 -5.34
C ARG A 163 21.45 6.27 -4.71
N ASP A 164 21.82 6.35 -3.45
CA ASP A 164 22.44 5.26 -2.71
C ASP A 164 21.44 4.12 -2.49
N ALA A 165 20.16 4.43 -2.22
CA ALA A 165 19.08 3.45 -2.17
C ALA A 165 18.94 2.70 -3.50
N ILE A 166 18.92 3.40 -4.63
CA ILE A 166 18.85 2.76 -5.96
C ILE A 166 20.07 1.85 -6.18
N ALA A 167 21.27 2.28 -5.80
CA ALA A 167 22.47 1.46 -5.92
C ALA A 167 22.37 0.17 -5.08
N LEU A 168 21.88 0.25 -3.85
CA LEU A 168 21.65 -0.91 -2.98
C LEU A 168 20.61 -1.87 -3.56
N LEU A 169 19.49 -1.35 -4.07
CA LEU A 169 18.44 -2.15 -4.70
C LEU A 169 18.98 -2.89 -5.94
N MET A 170 19.72 -2.19 -6.80
CA MET A 170 20.32 -2.81 -7.99
C MET A 170 21.35 -3.89 -7.66
N GLN A 171 22.02 -3.82 -6.50
CA GLN A 171 22.93 -4.86 -6.03
C GLN A 171 22.20 -6.08 -5.45
N GLY A 172 21.04 -5.88 -4.82
CA GLY A 172 20.26 -6.95 -4.18
C GLY A 172 19.37 -7.74 -5.14
N LEU A 173 19.00 -7.17 -6.28
CA LEU A 173 18.07 -7.78 -7.26
C LEU A 173 18.78 -8.72 -8.26
N SER A 174 19.56 -9.68 -7.77
CA SER A 174 20.13 -10.75 -8.63
C SER A 174 19.04 -11.75 -9.04
N GLU A 175 19.02 -12.13 -10.32
CA GLU A 175 17.98 -12.94 -10.97
C GLU A 175 17.96 -14.41 -10.47
N ASP A 176 16.74 -14.97 -10.41
CA ASP A 176 16.36 -16.36 -10.10
C ASP A 176 16.47 -16.84 -8.63
N ASP A 177 15.80 -16.15 -7.71
CA ASP A 177 15.57 -16.67 -6.36
C ASP A 177 14.25 -17.48 -6.26
N PRO A 178 14.28 -18.81 -6.05
CA PRO A 178 13.09 -19.65 -5.85
C PRO A 178 12.26 -19.26 -4.61
N ASP A 179 12.83 -18.50 -3.67
CA ASP A 179 12.06 -17.93 -2.56
C ASP A 179 11.12 -16.82 -3.02
N THR A 180 11.32 -16.24 -4.20
CA THR A 180 10.47 -15.17 -4.75
C THR A 180 9.05 -15.67 -5.07
N ALA A 181 8.89 -16.87 -5.62
CA ALA A 181 7.58 -17.45 -5.90
C ALA A 181 6.82 -17.76 -4.59
N THR A 182 7.54 -18.23 -3.58
CA THR A 182 6.99 -18.49 -2.24
C THR A 182 6.62 -17.19 -1.54
N ALA A 183 7.48 -16.17 -1.62
CA ALA A 183 7.20 -14.83 -1.16
C ALA A 183 5.97 -14.26 -1.89
N ALA A 184 5.85 -14.49 -3.20
CA ALA A 184 4.72 -14.03 -3.98
C ALA A 184 3.37 -14.54 -3.48
N ARG A 185 3.29 -15.84 -3.16
CA ARG A 185 2.08 -16.44 -2.58
C ARG A 185 1.82 -15.95 -1.16
N ARG A 186 2.86 -15.82 -0.32
CA ARG A 186 2.70 -15.26 1.04
C ARG A 186 2.12 -13.85 0.99
N VAL A 187 2.65 -13.01 0.12
CA VAL A 187 2.20 -11.63 -0.06
C VAL A 187 0.77 -11.59 -0.63
N LEU A 188 0.44 -12.41 -1.63
CA LEU A 188 -0.95 -12.58 -2.10
C LEU A 188 -1.91 -12.91 -0.96
N HIS A 189 -1.51 -13.83 -0.07
CA HIS A 189 -2.32 -14.22 1.08
C HIS A 189 -2.43 -13.12 2.13
N LEU A 190 -1.39 -12.31 2.35
CA LEU A 190 -1.46 -11.13 3.20
C LEU A 190 -2.40 -10.06 2.63
N SER A 191 -2.46 -9.91 1.30
CA SER A 191 -3.39 -9.02 0.61
C SER A 191 -4.86 -9.49 0.69
N ARG A 192 -5.13 -10.72 1.14
CA ARG A 192 -6.49 -11.25 1.30
C ARG A 192 -7.31 -10.44 2.31
N ASP A 193 -6.72 -10.09 3.44
CA ASP A 193 -7.40 -9.29 4.47
C ASP A 193 -7.76 -7.91 3.93
N GLN A 194 -6.83 -7.31 3.18
CA GLN A 194 -7.03 -6.02 2.52
C GLN A 194 -8.22 -6.10 1.53
N LEU A 195 -8.27 -7.17 0.73
CA LEU A 195 -9.36 -7.41 -0.22
C LEU A 195 -10.70 -7.64 0.48
N ALA A 196 -10.71 -8.30 1.64
CA ALA A 196 -11.93 -8.56 2.41
C ALA A 196 -12.57 -7.28 2.98
N GLU A 197 -11.76 -6.27 3.24
CA GLU A 197 -12.18 -4.95 3.73
C GLU A 197 -12.66 -4.01 2.63
N LEU A 198 -12.33 -4.27 1.36
CA LEU A 198 -12.80 -3.44 0.25
C LEU A 198 -14.32 -3.55 0.08
N GLU A 199 -15.00 -2.41 0.20
CA GLU A 199 -16.39 -2.28 -0.23
C GLU A 199 -16.45 -2.35 -1.76
N GLY A 200 -16.79 -3.53 -2.28
CA GLY A 200 -17.06 -3.76 -3.69
C GLY A 200 -18.56 -3.82 -3.98
N PRO A 201 -18.98 -3.63 -5.25
CA PRO A 201 -20.33 -3.92 -5.68
C PRO A 201 -20.74 -5.31 -5.17
N ILE A 202 -21.91 -5.38 -4.54
CA ILE A 202 -22.55 -6.62 -4.05
C ILE A 202 -21.70 -7.52 -3.12
N GLY A 203 -20.58 -7.01 -2.56
CA GLY A 203 -19.68 -7.80 -1.72
C GLY A 203 -18.68 -8.69 -2.48
N LEU A 204 -18.41 -8.40 -3.76
CA LEU A 204 -17.53 -9.18 -4.63
C LEU A 204 -16.13 -9.43 -4.04
N PHE A 205 -15.45 -8.39 -3.56
CA PHE A 205 -14.10 -8.53 -3.01
C PHE A 205 -14.05 -9.41 -1.76
N ARG A 206 -15.08 -9.30 -0.90
CA ARG A 206 -15.27 -10.21 0.25
C ARG A 206 -15.52 -11.65 -0.20
N ALA A 207 -16.27 -11.87 -1.28
CA ALA A 207 -16.48 -13.21 -1.83
C ALA A 207 -15.19 -13.81 -2.40
N ILE A 208 -14.39 -13.01 -3.14
CA ILE A 208 -13.07 -13.42 -3.63
C ILE A 208 -12.15 -13.78 -2.45
N ALA A 209 -12.07 -12.93 -1.43
CA ALA A 209 -11.22 -13.16 -0.24
C ALA A 209 -11.58 -14.44 0.54
N ARG A 210 -12.80 -14.96 0.40
CA ARG A 210 -13.27 -16.19 1.05
C ARG A 210 -13.10 -17.46 0.20
N LEU A 211 -12.59 -17.33 -1.02
CA LEU A 211 -12.32 -18.49 -1.86
C LEU A 211 -11.25 -19.40 -1.25
N PRO A 212 -11.27 -20.72 -1.56
CA PRO A 212 -10.15 -21.60 -1.29
C PRO A 212 -8.83 -21.06 -1.85
N ASP A 213 -7.70 -21.31 -1.19
CA ASP A 213 -6.40 -20.68 -1.51
C ASP A 213 -6.04 -20.70 -2.99
N ARG A 214 -6.14 -21.87 -3.65
CA ARG A 214 -5.81 -21.99 -5.08
C ARG A 214 -6.75 -21.22 -6.00
N GLN A 215 -8.01 -21.10 -5.62
CA GLN A 215 -9.02 -20.34 -6.35
C GLN A 215 -8.82 -18.84 -6.14
N PHE A 216 -8.54 -18.41 -4.91
CA PHE A 216 -8.19 -17.03 -4.56
C PHE A 216 -6.93 -16.57 -5.30
N GLU A 217 -5.85 -17.36 -5.23
CA GLU A 217 -4.57 -17.11 -5.90
C GLU A 217 -4.77 -16.91 -7.40
N ALA A 218 -5.47 -17.84 -8.07
CA ALA A 218 -5.72 -17.79 -9.51
C ALA A 218 -6.65 -16.62 -9.90
N MET A 219 -7.74 -16.39 -9.15
CA MET A 219 -8.68 -15.30 -9.39
C MET A 219 -8.01 -13.92 -9.23
N THR A 220 -7.19 -13.75 -8.19
CA THR A 220 -6.49 -12.48 -7.91
C THR A 220 -5.45 -12.19 -8.99
N LEU A 221 -4.61 -13.17 -9.35
CA LEU A 221 -3.61 -12.97 -10.39
C LEU A 221 -4.24 -12.64 -11.75
N ARG A 222 -5.34 -13.31 -12.13
CA ARG A 222 -5.96 -13.12 -13.44
C ARG A 222 -6.82 -11.87 -13.56
N TYR A 223 -7.61 -11.54 -12.55
CA TYR A 223 -8.64 -10.49 -12.65
C TYR A 223 -8.36 -9.25 -11.81
N VAL A 224 -7.61 -9.37 -10.70
CA VAL A 224 -7.24 -8.19 -9.89
C VAL A 224 -5.92 -7.60 -10.37
N LEU A 225 -4.98 -8.45 -10.79
CA LEU A 225 -3.65 -8.06 -11.24
C LEU A 225 -3.44 -8.18 -12.76
N GLU A 226 -4.45 -8.66 -13.49
CA GLU A 226 -4.47 -8.72 -14.96
C GLU A 226 -3.31 -9.53 -15.60
N TYR A 227 -2.71 -10.48 -14.86
CA TYR A 227 -1.67 -11.36 -15.42
C TYR A 227 -2.25 -12.37 -16.39
N SER A 228 -1.48 -12.87 -17.37
CA SER A 228 -1.91 -13.97 -18.26
C SER A 228 -2.00 -15.32 -17.53
N ASP A 229 -2.70 -16.30 -18.11
CA ASP A 229 -2.79 -17.67 -17.56
C ASP A 229 -1.43 -18.36 -17.45
N GLU A 230 -0.53 -18.13 -18.40
CA GLU A 230 0.83 -18.68 -18.40
C GLU A 230 1.66 -18.08 -17.26
N THR A 231 1.51 -16.78 -17.05
CA THR A 231 2.25 -16.05 -16.00
C THR A 231 1.74 -16.41 -14.62
N ALA A 232 0.42 -16.46 -14.44
CA ALA A 232 -0.21 -16.96 -13.22
C ALA A 232 0.20 -18.42 -12.95
N GLY A 233 0.30 -19.25 -13.97
CA GLY A 233 0.74 -20.64 -13.85
C GLY A 233 2.15 -20.75 -13.28
N ARG A 234 3.12 -20.01 -13.84
CA ARG A 234 4.50 -19.97 -13.34
C ARG A 234 4.55 -19.55 -11.87
N LEU A 235 3.87 -18.45 -11.51
CA LEU A 235 3.83 -17.92 -10.13
C LEU A 235 3.26 -18.93 -9.12
N LEU A 236 2.20 -19.64 -9.51
CA LEU A 236 1.52 -20.61 -8.64
C LEU A 236 2.14 -22.01 -8.64
N GLY A 237 3.15 -22.25 -9.48
CA GLY A 237 3.70 -23.59 -9.70
C GLY A 237 2.68 -24.52 -10.32
N MET A 238 1.86 -24.01 -11.23
CA MET A 238 0.74 -24.69 -11.89
C MET A 238 0.82 -24.55 -13.42
N THR A 239 0.10 -25.40 -14.15
CA THR A 239 -0.08 -25.20 -15.59
C THR A 239 -1.12 -24.11 -15.87
N ALA A 240 -1.04 -23.44 -17.01
CA ALA A 240 -2.06 -22.49 -17.47
C ALA A 240 -3.47 -23.12 -17.53
N ALA A 241 -3.56 -24.42 -17.84
CA ALA A 241 -4.83 -25.15 -17.82
C ALA A 241 -5.40 -25.29 -16.38
N THR A 242 -4.53 -25.57 -15.40
CA THR A 242 -4.91 -25.63 -13.99
C THR A 242 -5.36 -24.27 -13.46
N VAL A 243 -4.70 -23.17 -13.88
CA VAL A 243 -5.13 -21.80 -13.55
C VAL A 243 -6.55 -21.52 -14.06
N ARG A 244 -6.82 -21.79 -15.34
CA ARG A 244 -8.17 -21.62 -15.92
C ARG A 244 -9.23 -22.44 -15.20
N SER A 245 -8.92 -23.68 -14.81
CA SER A 245 -9.83 -24.53 -14.03
C SER A 245 -10.12 -23.94 -12.64
N ASN A 246 -9.09 -23.47 -11.93
CA ASN A 246 -9.26 -22.80 -10.63
C ASN A 246 -10.09 -21.51 -10.76
N VAL A 247 -9.86 -20.72 -11.80
CA VAL A 247 -10.65 -19.51 -12.11
C VAL A 247 -12.12 -19.85 -12.36
N ARG A 248 -12.42 -20.87 -13.17
CA ARG A 248 -13.79 -21.30 -13.43
C ARG A 248 -14.50 -21.68 -12.14
N HIS A 249 -13.89 -22.53 -11.32
CA HIS A 249 -14.45 -22.93 -10.03
C HIS A 249 -14.59 -21.78 -9.03
N ALA A 250 -13.67 -20.82 -9.08
CA ALA A 250 -13.77 -19.59 -8.30
C ALA A 250 -15.00 -18.76 -8.73
N LYS A 251 -15.23 -18.58 -10.04
CA LYS A 251 -16.43 -17.89 -10.56
C LYS A 251 -17.72 -18.59 -10.10
N GLU A 252 -17.79 -19.92 -10.21
CA GLU A 252 -18.92 -20.73 -9.73
C GLU A 252 -19.17 -20.53 -8.21
N THR A 253 -18.10 -20.52 -7.42
CA THR A 253 -18.17 -20.34 -5.96
C THR A 253 -18.64 -18.92 -5.59
N ILE A 254 -18.12 -17.90 -6.28
CA ILE A 254 -18.54 -16.51 -6.09
C ILE A 254 -20.01 -16.34 -6.48
N ALA A 255 -20.43 -16.84 -7.64
CA ALA A 255 -21.82 -16.74 -8.11
C ALA A 255 -22.78 -17.35 -7.07
N ARG A 256 -22.44 -18.54 -6.54
CA ARG A 256 -23.22 -19.20 -5.49
C ARG A 256 -23.26 -18.38 -4.19
N THR A 257 -22.14 -17.80 -3.79
CA THR A 257 -22.02 -17.01 -2.55
C THR A 257 -22.79 -15.69 -2.63
N LEU A 258 -22.84 -15.08 -3.81
CA LEU A 258 -23.51 -13.81 -4.06
C LEU A 258 -24.97 -13.97 -4.55
N GLY A 259 -25.44 -15.21 -4.77
CA GLY A 259 -26.78 -15.49 -5.30
C GLY A 259 -26.98 -15.02 -6.74
N LEU A 260 -25.91 -14.97 -7.54
CA LEU A 260 -25.94 -14.56 -8.94
C LEU A 260 -26.17 -15.76 -9.87
N PRO A 261 -26.80 -15.56 -11.04
CA PRO A 261 -26.77 -16.57 -12.10
C PRO A 261 -25.33 -16.82 -12.55
N GLU A 262 -24.99 -18.05 -12.95
CA GLU A 262 -23.66 -18.39 -13.46
C GLU A 262 -23.26 -17.42 -14.58
N MET A 263 -22.12 -16.76 -14.40
CA MET A 263 -21.57 -15.86 -15.41
C MET A 263 -21.10 -16.71 -16.60
N PRO A 264 -21.66 -16.52 -17.81
CA PRO A 264 -21.14 -17.22 -18.99
C PRO A 264 -19.69 -16.78 -19.23
N ASP A 265 -18.83 -17.74 -19.65
CA ASP A 265 -17.44 -17.42 -19.98
C ASP A 265 -17.42 -16.47 -21.18
N PRO A 266 -16.67 -15.34 -21.12
CA PRO A 266 -16.37 -14.59 -22.31
C PRO A 266 -15.32 -15.36 -23.11
N ASP A 267 -15.65 -15.68 -24.36
CA ASP A 267 -14.76 -16.31 -25.36
C ASP A 267 -13.41 -15.59 -25.51
#